data_AF-U6E042-F1
#
_entry.id   AF-U6E042-F1
#
_cell.length_a   1.000
_cell.length_b   1.000
_cell.length_c   1.000
_cell.angle_alpha   90.00
_cell.angle_beta   90.00
_cell.angle_gamma   90.00
#
_symmetry.space_group_name_H-M   'P 1'
#
loop_
_entity.id
_entity.type
_entity.pdbx_description
1 polymer ?
#
loop_
_entity_poly.entity_id
_entity_poly.type
_entity_poly.pdbx_seq_one_letter_code
_entity_poly.pdbx_strand_id
1 'polypeptide(L)'
;KDRTSWAGDLDKKDASINIENMQFIHNGTYICDVKNPPDIVAQPGHIRLYVVEKEVLPVFPVWVVVGIVAAVVLGLTLLVSTTLAVLYRRRNSKRDYM
;
A
#
# COMPACT_ATOMS: atom_id res chain seq x y z
N LYS A 1 -11.88 28.70 -7.67
CA LYS A 1 -11.96 29.26 -6.30
C LYS A 1 -12.64 28.26 -5.34
N ASP A 2 -12.87 27.03 -5.80
CA ASP A 2 -13.90 26.12 -5.27
C ASP A 2 -13.30 24.79 -4.82
N ARG A 3 -11.97 24.74 -4.67
CA ARG A 3 -11.22 23.55 -4.27
C ARG A 3 -10.78 23.59 -2.82
N THR A 4 -11.07 24.67 -2.11
CA THR A 4 -10.67 24.89 -0.73
C THR A 4 -11.92 24.87 0.15
N SER A 5 -11.95 24.01 1.16
CA SER A 5 -13.04 23.90 2.12
C SER A 5 -12.51 23.99 3.55
N TRP A 6 -13.36 24.45 4.47
CA TRP A 6 -13.02 24.50 5.88
C TRP A 6 -13.08 23.10 6.51
N ALA A 7 -12.06 22.74 7.27
CA ALA A 7 -11.98 21.43 7.94
C ALA A 7 -11.77 21.54 9.47
N GLY A 8 -11.44 22.74 9.98
CA GLY A 8 -11.12 22.98 11.38
C GLY A 8 -12.33 23.14 12.31
N ASP A 9 -12.03 23.37 13.57
CA ASP A 9 -12.98 23.65 14.65
C ASP A 9 -12.38 24.73 15.56
N LEU A 10 -12.90 25.95 15.44
CA LEU A 10 -12.37 27.11 16.17
C LEU A 10 -12.59 26.98 17.68
N ASP A 11 -13.64 26.30 18.13
CA ASP A 11 -13.89 26.07 19.56
C ASP A 11 -12.80 25.18 20.16
N LYS A 12 -12.14 24.37 19.32
CA LYS A 12 -10.98 23.53 19.67
C LYS A 12 -9.64 24.14 19.27
N LYS A 13 -9.60 25.41 18.86
CA LYS A 13 -8.40 26.12 18.38
C LYS A 13 -7.77 25.46 17.14
N ASP A 14 -8.58 24.83 16.29
CA ASP A 14 -8.14 24.21 15.04
C ASP A 14 -8.59 25.06 13.84
N ALA A 15 -7.62 25.57 13.07
CA ALA A 15 -7.85 26.38 11.89
C ALA A 15 -7.46 25.67 10.57
N SER A 16 -7.84 24.39 10.45
CA SER A 16 -7.52 23.57 9.29
C SER A 16 -8.42 23.85 8.07
N ILE A 17 -7.83 23.70 6.88
CA ILE A 17 -8.51 23.74 5.59
C ILE A 17 -8.16 22.48 4.77
N ASN A 18 -9.07 22.06 3.91
CA ASN A 18 -8.83 21.03 2.91
C ASN A 18 -8.64 21.66 1.53
N ILE A 19 -7.74 21.09 0.73
CA ILE A 19 -7.47 21.51 -0.65
C ILE A 19 -7.64 20.30 -1.57
N GLU A 20 -8.72 20.29 -2.36
CA GLU A 20 -9.07 19.19 -3.25
C GLU A 20 -8.31 19.24 -4.58
N ASN A 21 -8.27 18.08 -5.26
CA ASN A 21 -7.75 17.89 -6.62
C ASN A 21 -6.28 18.32 -6.79
N MET A 22 -5.43 18.05 -5.79
CA MET A 22 -4.02 18.46 -5.79
C MET A 22 -3.29 18.03 -7.08
N GLN A 23 -2.48 18.93 -7.65
CA GLN A 23 -1.76 18.70 -8.92
C GLN A 23 -0.29 19.09 -8.75
N PHE A 24 0.59 18.53 -9.57
CA PHE A 24 2.04 18.81 -9.52
C PHE A 24 2.38 20.30 -9.55
N ILE A 25 1.62 21.11 -10.30
CA ILE A 25 1.80 22.56 -10.38
C ILE A 25 1.55 23.29 -9.05
N HIS A 26 0.90 22.64 -8.09
CA HIS A 26 0.63 23.18 -6.74
C HIS A 26 1.74 22.81 -5.74
N ASN A 27 2.79 22.11 -6.15
CA ASN A 27 3.96 21.89 -5.31
C ASN A 27 4.61 23.23 -4.95
N GLY A 28 4.88 23.45 -3.66
CA GLY A 28 5.47 24.70 -3.20
C GLY A 28 5.41 24.91 -1.70
N THR A 29 5.82 26.10 -1.25
CA THR A 29 5.71 26.52 0.14
C THR A 29 4.43 27.34 0.32
N TYR A 30 3.55 26.85 1.19
CA TYR A 30 2.33 27.49 1.61
C TYR A 30 2.58 28.27 2.90
N ILE A 31 1.88 29.40 3.05
CA ILE A 31 2.03 30.28 4.20
C ILE A 31 0.70 30.31 4.96
N CYS A 32 0.76 30.05 6.27
CA CYS A 32 -0.37 30.18 7.17
C CYS A 32 -0.18 31.45 8.01
N ASP A 33 -1.10 32.41 7.86
CA ASP A 33 -1.08 33.67 8.58
C ASP A 33 -2.44 33.87 9.27
N VAL A 34 -2.44 33.81 10.61
CA VAL A 34 -3.63 33.93 11.43
C VAL A 34 -3.64 35.31 12.08
N LYS A 35 -4.75 36.05 11.89
CA LYS A 35 -4.93 37.40 12.44
C LYS A 35 -5.90 37.34 13.61
N ASN A 36 -5.48 37.82 14.78
CA ASN A 36 -6.32 37.97 15.97
C ASN A 36 -6.19 39.40 16.54
N PRO A 37 -6.92 40.41 16.03
CA PRO A 37 -6.91 41.76 16.61
C PRO A 37 -7.44 41.70 18.06
N PRO A 38 -6.89 42.41 19.08
CA PRO A 38 -5.86 43.47 19.06
C PRO A 38 -4.40 42.97 19.09
N ASP A 39 -4.17 41.66 19.07
CA ASP A 39 -2.82 41.09 19.12
C ASP A 39 -2.13 41.17 17.75
N ILE A 40 -1.00 41.87 17.76
CA ILE A 40 -0.21 42.24 16.61
C ILE A 40 0.63 41.04 16.16
N VAL A 41 0.33 40.58 14.95
CA VAL A 41 1.23 39.89 13.99
C VAL A 41 2.08 38.76 14.60
N ALA A 42 1.53 37.55 14.64
CA ALA A 42 2.33 36.34 14.78
C ALA A 42 3.15 36.09 13.49
N GLN A 43 4.33 35.46 13.63
CA GLN A 43 5.13 35.06 12.48
C GLN A 43 4.34 34.02 11.66
N PRO A 44 4.18 34.21 10.33
CA PRO A 44 3.46 33.25 9.52
C PRO A 44 4.15 31.88 9.51
N GLY A 45 3.36 30.82 9.68
CA GLY A 45 3.83 29.44 9.54
C GLY A 45 4.12 29.12 8.08
N HIS A 46 5.18 28.36 7.81
CA HIS A 46 5.56 27.95 6.46
C HIS A 46 5.44 26.42 6.35
N ILE A 47 4.72 25.96 5.32
CA ILE A 47 4.43 24.54 5.09
C ILE A 47 4.95 24.17 3.71
N ARG A 48 5.83 23.18 3.60
CA ARG A 48 6.31 22.69 2.30
C ARG A 48 5.40 21.56 1.83
N LEU A 49 4.65 21.80 0.77
CA LEU A 49 3.75 20.83 0.17
C LEU A 49 4.41 20.19 -1.06
N TYR A 50 4.59 18.87 -1.01
CA TYR A 50 5.04 18.09 -2.15
C TYR A 50 3.88 17.29 -2.72
N VAL A 51 3.67 17.45 -4.01
CA VAL A 51 2.72 16.63 -4.78
C VAL A 51 3.58 15.66 -5.57
N VAL A 52 3.46 14.38 -5.24
CA VAL A 52 4.26 13.31 -5.84
C VAL A 52 3.35 12.35 -6.58
N GLU A 53 3.90 11.67 -7.58
CA GLU A 53 3.20 10.58 -8.22
C GLU A 53 3.00 9.47 -7.19
N LYS A 54 1.77 8.99 -7.08
CA LYS A 54 1.52 7.79 -6.30
C LYS A 54 1.98 6.63 -7.14
N GLU A 55 3.20 6.17 -6.91
CA GLU A 55 3.70 4.91 -7.44
C GLU A 55 2.62 3.85 -7.15
N VAL A 56 1.95 3.37 -8.20
CA VAL A 56 1.19 2.13 -8.11
C VAL A 56 2.23 1.03 -7.98
N LEU A 57 2.70 0.81 -6.74
CA LEU A 57 3.43 -0.41 -6.40
C LEU A 57 2.63 -1.56 -7.03
N PRO A 58 3.26 -2.50 -7.74
CA PRO A 58 2.54 -3.64 -8.30
C PRO A 58 1.86 -4.36 -7.15
N VAL A 59 0.57 -4.05 -6.94
CA VAL A 59 -0.28 -4.71 -5.98
C VAL A 59 -0.58 -6.04 -6.63
N PHE A 60 0.30 -7.02 -6.41
CA PHE A 60 0.03 -8.38 -6.84
C PHE A 60 -1.29 -8.77 -6.19
N PRO A 61 -2.34 -9.04 -6.98
CA PRO A 61 -3.62 -9.42 -6.41
C PRO A 61 -3.41 -10.68 -5.58
N VAL A 62 -3.96 -10.70 -4.38
CA VAL A 62 -3.76 -11.78 -3.39
C VAL A 62 -3.99 -13.16 -4.02
N TRP A 63 -4.95 -13.27 -4.94
CA TRP A 63 -5.27 -14.47 -5.69
C TRP A 63 -4.11 -15.02 -6.53
N VAL A 64 -3.27 -14.16 -7.11
CA VAL A 64 -2.08 -14.57 -7.88
C VAL A 64 -1.04 -15.21 -6.96
N VAL A 65 -0.79 -14.61 -5.79
CA VAL A 65 0.13 -15.18 -4.80
C VAL A 65 -0.38 -16.54 -4.30
N VAL A 66 -1.67 -16.62 -3.97
CA VAL A 66 -2.31 -17.87 -3.53
C VAL A 66 -2.25 -18.94 -4.62
N GLY A 67 -2.52 -18.58 -5.88
CA GLY A 67 -2.45 -19.49 -7.01
C GLY A 67 -1.06 -20.09 -7.22
N ILE A 68 0.00 -19.26 -7.13
CA ILE A 68 1.39 -19.73 -7.25
C ILE A 68 1.73 -20.69 -6.11
N VAL A 69 1.43 -20.32 -4.87
CA VAL A 69 1.73 -21.17 -3.70
C VAL A 69 0.99 -22.50 -3.80
N ALA A 70 -0.30 -22.48 -4.15
CA ALA A 70 -1.10 -23.70 -4.30
C ALA A 70 -0.54 -24.61 -5.41
N ALA A 71 -0.18 -24.04 -6.56
CA ALA A 71 0.39 -24.81 -7.67
C ALA A 71 1.73 -25.47 -7.29
N VAL A 72 2.59 -24.76 -6.57
CA VAL A 72 3.89 -25.29 -6.12
C VAL A 72 3.67 -26.44 -5.13
N VAL A 73 2.79 -26.28 -4.14
CA VAL A 73 2.52 -27.33 -3.13
C VAL A 73 1.90 -28.57 -3.79
N LEU A 74 0.91 -28.39 -4.66
CA LEU A 74 0.28 -29.50 -5.37
C LEU A 74 1.25 -30.20 -6.32
N GLY A 75 2.10 -29.44 -7.02
CA GLY A 75 3.14 -29.99 -7.88
C GLY A 75 4.14 -30.86 -7.10
N LEU A 76 4.67 -30.35 -6.00
CA LEU A 76 5.65 -31.08 -5.18
C LEU A 76 5.04 -32.33 -4.54
N THR A 77 3.81 -32.27 -4.04
CA THR A 77 3.13 -33.43 -3.44
C THR A 77 2.85 -34.54 -4.46
N LEU A 78 2.46 -34.19 -5.69
CA LEU A 78 2.30 -35.15 -6.78
C LEU A 78 3.64 -35.76 -7.21
N LEU A 79 4.71 -34.97 -7.26
CA LEU A 79 6.05 -35.49 -7.59
C LEU A 79 6.58 -36.46 -6.51
N VAL A 80 6.39 -36.14 -5.23
CA VAL A 80 6.81 -37.03 -4.12
C VAL A 80 5.97 -38.31 -4.08
N SER A 81 4.66 -38.22 -4.25
CA SER A 81 3.79 -39.42 -4.24
C SER A 81 4.08 -40.36 -5.42
N THR A 82 4.28 -39.82 -6.63
CA THR A 82 4.61 -40.62 -7.82
C THR A 82 5.97 -41.29 -7.69
N THR A 83 7.00 -40.57 -7.22
CA THR A 83 8.33 -41.15 -7.00
C THR A 83 8.29 -42.27 -5.95
N LEU A 84 7.61 -42.06 -4.81
CA LEU A 84 7.42 -43.10 -3.79
C LEU A 84 6.67 -44.32 -4.33
N ALA A 85 5.59 -44.12 -5.10
CA ALA A 85 4.82 -45.21 -5.69
C ALA A 85 5.67 -46.04 -6.68
N VAL A 86 6.49 -45.39 -7.50
CA VAL A 86 7.40 -46.07 -8.43
C VAL A 86 8.48 -46.85 -7.68
N LEU A 87 9.09 -46.26 -6.63
CA LEU A 87 10.08 -46.94 -5.81
C LEU A 87 9.49 -48.15 -5.09
N TYR A 88 8.28 -48.02 -4.54
CA TYR A 88 7.57 -49.11 -3.90
C TYR A 88 7.27 -50.25 -4.87
N ARG A 89 6.72 -49.94 -6.06
CA ARG A 89 6.47 -50.94 -7.11
C ARG A 89 7.74 -51.67 -7.54
N ARG A 90 8.85 -50.92 -7.76
CA ARG A 90 10.14 -51.52 -8.11
C ARG A 90 10.65 -52.46 -7.01
N ARG A 91 10.54 -52.05 -5.75
CA ARG A 91 10.98 -52.86 -4.60
C ARG A 91 10.12 -54.13 -4.43
N ASN A 92 8.82 -54.04 -4.64
CA ASN A 92 7.94 -55.20 -4.52
C ASN A 92 8.18 -56.20 -5.66
N SER A 93 8.29 -55.73 -6.90
CA SER A 93 8.60 -56.59 -8.03
C SER A 93 9.92 -57.35 -7.85
N LYS A 94 10.95 -56.72 -7.25
CA LYS A 94 12.22 -57.39 -6.90
C LYS A 94 12.07 -58.52 -5.86
N ARG A 95 11.05 -58.46 -5.00
CA ARG A 95 10.78 -59.48 -3.96
C ARG A 95 10.03 -60.70 -4.49
N ASP A 96 9.26 -60.54 -5.56
CA ASP A 96 8.47 -61.63 -6.16
C ASP A 96 9.32 -62.57 -7.06
N TYR A 97 10.57 -62.22 -7.36
CA TYR A 97 11.52 -63.03 -8.14
C TYR A 97 12.53 -63.83 -7.28
N MET A 98 12.35 -63.83 -5.96
CA MET A 98 13.27 -64.45 -4.99
C MET A 98 12.51 -65.47 -4.15
#